data_AF-A0A6L5FEG6-F1
#
_entry.id   AF-A0A6L5FEG6-F1
#
_cell.length_a   1.000
_cell.length_b   1.000
_cell.length_c   1.000
_cell.angle_alpha   90.00
_cell.angle_beta   90.00
_cell.angle_gamma   90.00
#
_symmetry.space_group_name_H-M   'P 1'
#
loop_
_entity.id
_entity.type
_entity.pdbx_description
1 polymer ?
#
loop_
_entity_poly.entity_id
_entity_poly.type
_entity_poly.pdbx_seq_one_letter_code
_entity_poly.pdbx_strand_id
1 'polypeptide(L)'
;MTKKKNKHIGSSFESWLDEAVIREEVTAAAIKAVIARQLADEMKKKRITKKRMAELMRTSRAQLDRLLDPDNGSATIESLQRAAKIVGRELRLELV
;
A
#
# COMPACT_ATOMS: atom_id res chain seq x y z
N MET A 1 16.94 2.95 -33.64
CA MET A 1 15.95 3.97 -34.04
C MET A 1 15.71 4.91 -32.86
N THR A 2 16.26 6.12 -32.91
CA THR A 2 16.13 7.12 -31.84
C THR A 2 14.73 7.76 -31.92
N LYS A 3 13.89 7.46 -30.93
CA LYS A 3 12.52 7.99 -30.85
C LYS A 3 12.59 9.51 -30.72
N LYS A 4 12.11 10.22 -31.76
CA LYS A 4 12.05 11.69 -31.83
C LYS A 4 11.27 12.21 -30.59
N LYS A 5 11.89 13.06 -29.76
CA LYS A 5 11.22 13.65 -28.59
C LYS A 5 9.98 14.44 -29.05
N ASN A 6 8.81 14.09 -28.53
CA ASN A 6 7.57 14.81 -28.82
C ASN A 6 7.57 16.13 -28.04
N LYS A 7 7.47 17.27 -28.75
CA LYS A 7 7.50 18.61 -28.15
C LYS A 7 6.36 18.90 -27.16
N HIS A 8 5.31 18.08 -27.15
CA HIS A 8 4.18 18.19 -26.23
C HIS A 8 4.28 17.28 -25.00
N ILE A 9 5.31 16.43 -24.91
CA ILE A 9 5.55 15.59 -23.73
C ILE A 9 6.53 16.35 -22.82
N GLY A 10 6.05 16.71 -21.63
CA GLY A 10 6.83 17.38 -20.59
C GLY A 10 7.79 16.43 -19.85
N SER A 11 8.25 16.87 -18.67
CA SER A 11 9.02 16.04 -17.75
C SER A 11 8.21 14.83 -17.26
N SER A 12 8.90 13.80 -16.75
CA SER A 12 8.21 12.63 -16.19
C SER A 12 7.57 12.96 -14.85
N PHE A 13 6.64 12.11 -14.39
CA PHE A 13 6.02 12.27 -13.07
C PHE A 13 7.07 12.23 -11.95
N GLU A 14 8.08 11.38 -12.07
CA GLU A 14 9.18 11.26 -11.11
C GLU A 14 10.02 12.54 -11.06
N SER A 15 10.33 13.15 -12.22
CA SER A 15 11.03 14.43 -12.28
C SER A 15 10.23 15.53 -11.58
N TRP A 16 8.91 15.56 -11.79
CA TRP A 16 8.04 16.51 -11.10
C TRP A 16 8.00 16.27 -9.57
N LEU A 17 7.97 15.00 -9.12
CA LEU A 17 8.02 14.67 -7.70
C LEU A 17 9.36 15.05 -7.05
N ASP A 18 10.46 14.88 -7.77
CA ASP A 18 11.81 15.29 -7.34
C ASP A 18 11.90 16.82 -7.22
N GLU A 19 11.42 17.54 -8.25
CA GLU A 19 11.35 19.02 -8.25
C GLU A 19 10.48 19.56 -7.11
N ALA A 20 9.39 18.87 -6.78
CA ALA A 20 8.50 19.21 -5.68
C ALA A 20 9.01 18.73 -4.30
N VAL A 21 10.10 17.95 -4.24
CA VAL A 21 10.69 17.41 -3.00
C VAL A 21 9.70 16.54 -2.19
N ILE A 22 8.78 15.85 -2.89
CA ILE A 22 7.75 14.99 -2.27
C ILE A 22 7.85 13.52 -2.68
N ARG A 23 8.86 13.14 -3.47
CA ARG A 23 8.99 11.79 -4.02
C ARG A 23 8.96 10.70 -2.95
N GLU A 24 9.69 10.90 -1.85
CA GLU A 24 9.78 9.90 -0.78
C GLU A 24 8.41 9.68 -0.12
N GLU A 25 7.71 10.77 0.21
CA GLU A 25 6.38 10.72 0.81
C GLU A 25 5.36 10.03 -0.11
N VAL A 26 5.33 10.42 -1.38
CA VAL A 26 4.43 9.84 -2.39
C VAL A 26 4.73 8.36 -2.61
N THR A 27 6.01 7.98 -2.64
CA THR A 27 6.41 6.57 -2.80
C THR A 27 5.98 5.74 -1.59
N ALA A 28 6.18 6.25 -0.37
CA ALA A 28 5.75 5.59 0.85
C ALA A 28 4.22 5.44 0.91
N ALA A 29 3.47 6.48 0.51
CA ALA A 29 2.02 6.44 0.40
C ALA A 29 1.56 5.39 -0.63
N ALA A 30 2.18 5.36 -1.80
CA ALA A 30 1.87 4.41 -2.87
C ALA A 30 2.12 2.96 -2.44
N ILE A 31 3.24 2.67 -1.77
CA ILE A 31 3.55 1.33 -1.23
C ILE A 31 2.46 0.87 -0.26
N LYS A 32 2.10 1.72 0.71
CA LYS A 32 1.02 1.42 1.67
C LYS A 32 -0.30 1.14 0.96
N ALA A 33 -0.66 1.97 -0.03
CA ALA A 33 -1.90 1.82 -0.77
C ALA A 33 -1.98 0.51 -1.56
N VAL A 34 -0.85 0.11 -2.17
CA VAL A 34 -0.76 -1.17 -2.88
C VAL A 34 -0.95 -2.34 -1.92
N ILE A 35 -0.28 -2.32 -0.76
CA ILE A 35 -0.40 -3.40 0.23
C ILE A 35 -1.83 -3.48 0.79
N ALA A 36 -2.43 -2.34 1.15
CA ALA A 36 -3.80 -2.29 1.66
C ALA A 36 -4.81 -2.87 0.65
N ARG A 37 -4.66 -2.50 -0.63
CA ARG A 37 -5.50 -3.03 -1.71
C ARG A 37 -5.31 -4.54 -1.88
N GLN A 38 -4.07 -5.03 -1.86
CA GLN A 38 -3.77 -6.46 -1.94
C GLN A 38 -4.40 -7.23 -0.77
N LEU A 39 -4.33 -6.70 0.46
CA LEU A 39 -4.98 -7.30 1.62
C LEU A 39 -6.50 -7.36 1.46
N ALA A 40 -7.12 -6.26 1.03
CA ALA A 40 -8.57 -6.20 0.79
C ALA A 40 -9.02 -7.19 -0.30
N ASP A 41 -8.25 -7.32 -1.39
CA ASP A 41 -8.53 -8.27 -2.46
C ASP A 41 -8.44 -9.72 -1.98
N GLU A 42 -7.44 -10.05 -1.17
CA GLU A 42 -7.29 -11.39 -0.60
C GLU A 42 -8.37 -11.71 0.43
N MET A 43 -8.77 -10.74 1.26
CA MET A 43 -9.94 -10.85 2.13
C MET A 43 -11.20 -11.16 1.32
N LYS A 44 -11.42 -10.46 0.20
CA LYS A 44 -12.56 -10.69 -0.70
C LYS A 44 -12.53 -12.09 -1.30
N LYS A 45 -11.38 -12.53 -1.84
CA LYS A 45 -11.21 -13.89 -2.40
C LYS A 45 -11.51 -14.98 -1.36
N LYS A 46 -11.09 -14.76 -0.12
CA LYS A 46 -11.30 -15.70 1.00
C LYS A 46 -12.62 -15.52 1.75
N ARG A 47 -13.47 -14.57 1.32
CA ARG A 47 -14.73 -14.21 1.97
C ARG A 47 -14.56 -13.83 3.45
N ILE A 48 -13.44 -13.21 3.80
CA ILE A 48 -13.15 -12.71 5.14
C ILE A 48 -13.74 -11.30 5.25
N THR A 49 -14.70 -11.12 6.14
CA THR A 49 -15.27 -9.80 6.43
C THR A 49 -14.31 -8.95 7.26
N LYS A 50 -14.48 -7.62 7.24
CA LYS A 50 -13.71 -6.72 8.13
C LYS A 50 -13.86 -7.09 9.61
N LYS A 51 -15.08 -7.45 10.04
CA LYS A 51 -15.33 -7.91 11.43
C LYS A 51 -14.51 -9.16 11.73
N ARG A 52 -14.57 -10.17 10.85
CA ARG A 52 -13.84 -11.42 11.04
C ARG A 52 -12.32 -11.21 11.03
N MET A 53 -11.84 -10.35 10.15
CA MET A 53 -10.41 -10.02 10.09
C MET A 53 -9.94 -9.34 11.38
N ALA A 54 -10.72 -8.38 11.91
CA ALA A 54 -10.39 -7.72 13.16
C ALA A 54 -10.33 -8.70 14.33
N GLU A 55 -11.26 -9.65 14.41
CA GLU A 55 -11.24 -10.75 15.39
C GLU A 55 -9.97 -11.62 15.26
N LEU A 56 -9.63 -12.05 14.05
CA LEU A 56 -8.44 -12.88 13.77
C LEU A 56 -7.13 -12.14 14.11
N MET A 57 -7.10 -10.83 13.88
CA MET A 57 -5.97 -9.96 14.21
C MET A 57 -5.88 -9.60 15.70
N ARG A 58 -6.94 -9.89 16.48
CA ARG A 58 -7.13 -9.44 17.87
C ARG A 58 -7.04 -7.91 17.98
N THR A 59 -7.76 -7.22 17.12
CA THR A 59 -7.75 -5.76 17.01
C THR A 59 -9.17 -5.21 16.86
N SER A 60 -9.34 -3.91 17.06
CA SER A 60 -10.64 -3.26 16.82
C SER A 60 -10.93 -3.11 15.32
N ARG A 61 -12.21 -3.04 14.96
CA ARG A 61 -12.61 -2.72 13.57
C ARG A 61 -12.01 -1.40 13.09
N ALA A 62 -11.94 -0.39 13.96
CA ALA A 62 -11.33 0.90 13.63
C ALA A 62 -9.83 0.81 13.36
N GLN A 63 -9.09 -0.05 14.07
CA GLN A 63 -7.67 -0.30 13.78
C GLN A 63 -7.49 -1.02 12.44
N LEU A 64 -8.37 -1.99 12.14
CA LEU A 64 -8.35 -2.64 10.82
C LEU A 64 -8.70 -1.65 9.70
N ASP A 65 -9.71 -0.81 9.88
CA ASP A 65 -10.09 0.19 8.88
C ASP A 65 -8.92 1.12 8.59
N ARG A 66 -8.20 1.58 9.61
CA ARG A 66 -6.98 2.38 9.43
C ARG A 66 -5.82 1.62 8.76
N LEU A 67 -5.75 0.30 8.92
CA LEU A 67 -4.73 -0.53 8.26
C LEU A 67 -5.02 -0.71 6.76
N LEU A 68 -6.30 -0.79 6.41
CA LEU A 68 -6.77 -0.92 5.03
C LEU A 68 -6.94 0.43 4.33
N ASP A 69 -6.75 1.54 5.05
CA ASP A 69 -6.88 2.90 4.55
C ASP A 69 -5.51 3.40 4.05
N PRO A 70 -5.34 3.62 2.73
CA PRO A 70 -4.07 4.04 2.14
C PRO A 70 -3.60 5.42 2.62
N ASP A 71 -4.55 6.28 3.00
CA ASP A 71 -4.30 7.68 3.38
C ASP A 71 -4.04 7.81 4.89
N ASN A 72 -4.18 6.72 5.64
CA ASN A 72 -4.04 6.70 7.09
C ASN A 72 -2.67 6.17 7.51
N GLY A 73 -1.87 7.01 8.18
CA GLY A 73 -0.48 6.69 8.56
C GLY A 73 -0.31 5.70 9.71
N SER A 74 -1.38 5.07 10.22
CA SER A 74 -1.29 4.27 11.46
C SER A 74 -0.97 2.78 11.28
N ALA A 75 -0.76 2.31 10.04
CA ALA A 75 -0.34 0.94 9.78
C ALA A 75 1.16 0.75 10.07
N THR A 76 1.50 -0.17 10.98
CA THR A 76 2.88 -0.56 11.28
C THR A 76 3.30 -1.75 10.42
N ILE A 77 4.59 -1.98 10.25
CA ILE A 77 5.11 -3.18 9.55
C ILE A 77 4.56 -4.46 10.21
N GLU A 78 4.55 -4.51 11.54
CA GLU A 78 4.03 -5.67 12.29
C GLU A 78 2.55 -5.93 11.98
N SER A 79 1.72 -4.87 11.92
CA SER A 79 0.29 -5.02 11.66
C SER A 79 0.02 -5.50 10.24
N LEU A 80 0.77 -4.98 9.25
CA LEU A 80 0.71 -5.44 7.86
C LEU A 80 1.16 -6.91 7.72
N GLN A 81 2.24 -7.31 8.39
CA GLN A 81 2.70 -8.71 8.40
C GLN A 81 1.66 -9.65 8.99
N ARG A 82 1.03 -9.27 10.12
CA ARG A 82 -0.02 -10.07 10.76
C ARG A 82 -1.24 -10.21 9.85
N ALA A 83 -1.66 -9.12 9.20
CA ALA A 83 -2.76 -9.15 8.24
C ALA A 83 -2.45 -10.07 7.05
N ALA A 84 -1.26 -9.93 6.46
CA ALA A 84 -0.79 -10.78 5.37
C ALA A 84 -0.85 -12.27 5.74
N LYS A 85 -0.33 -12.64 6.92
CA LYS A 85 -0.34 -14.02 7.41
C LYS A 85 -1.75 -14.60 7.51
N ILE A 86 -2.71 -13.84 8.02
CA ILE A 86 -4.11 -14.29 8.15
C ILE A 86 -4.74 -14.55 6.79
N VAL A 87 -4.44 -13.71 5.80
CA VAL A 87 -4.91 -13.93 4.42
C VAL A 87 -4.03 -14.94 3.66
N GLY A 88 -3.07 -15.60 4.30
CA GLY A 88 -2.21 -16.62 3.69
C GLY A 88 -1.20 -16.06 2.70
N ARG A 89 -0.71 -14.85 2.96
CA ARG A 89 0.34 -14.15 2.21
C ARG A 89 1.52 -13.85 3.12
N GLU A 90 2.62 -13.41 2.53
CA GLU A 90 3.84 -13.00 3.21
C GLU A 90 4.21 -11.59 2.73
N LEU A 91 4.60 -10.71 3.66
CA LEU A 91 5.15 -9.40 3.33
C LEU A 91 6.68 -9.52 3.28
N ARG A 92 7.28 -9.19 2.13
CA ARG A 92 8.73 -9.15 1.94
C ARG A 92 9.17 -7.70 1.73
N LEU A 93 10.14 -7.28 2.51
CA LEU A 93 10.75 -5.95 2.48
C LEU A 93 12.25 -6.15 2.30
N GLU A 94 12.86 -5.33 1.47
CA GLU A 94 14.30 -5.37 1.18
C GLU A 94 14.86 -3.96 1.34
N LEU A 95 16.06 -3.89 1.90
CA LEU A 95 16.86 -2.68 1.93
C LEU A 95 17.86 -2.77 0.77
N VAL A 96 17.76 -1.86 -0.19
CA VAL A 96 18.62 -1.80 -1.40
C VAL A 96 19.63 -0.68 -1.32
#